data_AF-A0A9N9CHA8-F1
#
_entry.id   AF-A0A9N9CHA8-F1
#
_cell.length_a   1.000
_cell.length_b   1.000
_cell.length_c   1.000
_cell.angle_alpha   90.00
_cell.angle_beta   90.00
_cell.angle_gamma   90.00
#
_symmetry.space_group_name_H-M   'P 1'
#
loop_
_entity.id
_entity.type
_entity.pdbx_description
1 polymer ?
#
loop_
_entity_poly.entity_id
_entity_poly.type
_entity_poly.pdbx_seq_one_letter_code
_entity_poly.pdbx_strand_id
1 'polypeptide(L)'
;MAIQDEHERMMLLYNEFVKDNVVSTEDRAVNQYTETLWQLIEDFTTAFGYPDPTQHYLFKHAQEINQNSYIRMFNFYRNSLVRLYNILNEEIYKTKKEIAKERRTKDLVNVSAKKYLLAIKD
;
A
#
# COMPACT_ATOMS: atom_id res chain seq x y z
N MET A 1 4.70 -20.65 -1.58
CA MET A 1 3.35 -20.30 -1.12
C MET A 1 3.21 -18.80 -0.93
N ALA A 2 3.66 -18.18 0.17
CA ALA A 2 3.41 -16.74 0.41
C ALA A 2 3.84 -15.74 -0.69
N ILE A 3 4.88 -16.05 -1.49
CA ILE A 3 5.32 -15.19 -2.61
C ILE A 3 4.38 -15.35 -3.81
N GLN A 4 3.88 -16.56 -4.03
CA GLN A 4 2.94 -16.85 -5.11
C GLN A 4 1.57 -16.25 -4.79
N ASP A 5 1.12 -16.37 -3.55
CA ASP A 5 -0.14 -15.78 -3.09
C ASP A 5 -0.10 -14.25 -3.18
N GLU A 6 1.01 -13.61 -2.81
CA GLU A 6 1.17 -12.16 -2.93
C GLU A 6 1.27 -11.71 -4.39
N HIS A 7 1.93 -12.50 -5.24
CA HIS A 7 1.98 -12.26 -6.68
C HIS A 7 0.59 -12.38 -7.31
N GLU A 8 -0.21 -13.38 -6.94
CA GLU A 8 -1.59 -13.54 -7.42
C GLU A 8 -2.49 -12.40 -6.95
N ARG A 9 -2.35 -11.95 -5.69
CA ARG A 9 -3.06 -10.77 -5.18
C ARG A 9 -2.67 -9.49 -5.93
N MET A 10 -1.37 -9.29 -6.20
CA MET A 10 -0.90 -8.13 -6.96
C MET A 10 -1.32 -8.20 -8.43
N MET A 11 -1.33 -9.38 -9.05
CA MET A 11 -1.79 -9.57 -10.43
C MET A 11 -3.29 -9.34 -10.56
N LEU A 12 -4.08 -9.77 -9.58
CA LEU A 12 -5.51 -9.50 -9.54
C LEU A 12 -5.77 -7.99 -9.47
N LEU A 13 -5.07 -7.29 -8.57
CA LEU A 13 -5.12 -5.83 -8.45
C LEU A 13 -4.69 -5.13 -9.75
N TYR A 14 -3.63 -5.62 -10.40
CA TYR A 14 -3.13 -5.06 -11.65
C TYR A 14 -4.12 -5.25 -12.81
N ASN A 15 -4.67 -6.45 -12.97
CA ASN A 15 -5.62 -6.76 -14.03
C ASN A 15 -6.93 -5.98 -13.87
N GLU A 16 -7.37 -5.80 -12.63
CA GLU A 16 -8.52 -4.95 -12.29
C GLU A 16 -8.27 -3.48 -12.67
N PHE A 17 -7.06 -3.00 -12.44
CA PHE A 17 -6.68 -1.60 -12.71
C PHE A 17 -6.40 -1.30 -14.19
N VAL A 18 -5.85 -2.27 -14.94
CA VAL A 18 -5.41 -2.06 -16.34
C VAL A 18 -6.52 -2.31 -17.36
N LYS A 19 -7.70 -2.78 -16.94
CA LYS A 19 -8.83 -3.12 -17.84
C LYS A 19 -8.38 -3.99 -19.02
N ASP A 20 -7.66 -5.09 -18.75
CA ASP A 20 -7.50 -6.10 -19.79
C ASP A 20 -8.77 -6.97 -19.79
N ASN A 21 -9.66 -6.67 -20.75
CA ASN A 21 -11.02 -7.18 -20.86
C ASN A 21 -11.07 -8.69 -21.22
N VAL A 22 -10.62 -9.56 -20.32
CA VAL A 22 -10.71 -11.01 -20.50
C VAL A 22 -11.33 -11.67 -19.27
N VAL A 23 -12.53 -11.22 -18.89
CA VAL A 23 -13.72 -12.04 -18.57
C VAL A 23 -14.84 -11.03 -18.24
N SER A 24 -15.70 -10.81 -19.23
CA SER A 24 -16.89 -9.98 -19.15
C SER A 24 -17.91 -10.60 -18.19
N THR A 25 -18.06 -10.04 -16.98
CA THR A 25 -19.33 -10.14 -16.22
C THR A 25 -19.47 -9.12 -15.08
N GLU A 26 -18.43 -8.38 -14.67
CA GLU A 26 -18.52 -7.51 -13.47
C GLU A 26 -17.95 -6.09 -13.64
N ASP A 27 -18.09 -5.48 -14.82
CA ASP A 27 -17.66 -4.08 -15.06
C ASP A 27 -18.14 -3.10 -13.97
N ARG A 28 -19.33 -3.34 -13.40
CA ARG A 28 -19.89 -2.49 -12.33
C ARG A 28 -19.19 -2.69 -10.99
N ALA A 29 -18.82 -3.93 -10.63
CA ALA A 29 -18.13 -4.22 -9.37
C ALA A 29 -16.67 -3.75 -9.43
N VAL A 30 -16.00 -3.93 -10.58
CA VAL A 30 -14.65 -3.43 -10.85
C VAL A 30 -14.59 -1.90 -10.77
N ASN A 31 -15.57 -1.20 -11.36
CA ASN A 31 -15.62 0.26 -11.28
C ASN A 31 -15.85 0.73 -9.83
N GLN A 32 -16.76 0.08 -9.08
CA GLN A 32 -17.01 0.41 -7.67
C GLN A 32 -15.80 0.16 -6.77
N TYR A 33 -15.07 -0.93 -6.99
CA TYR A 33 -13.85 -1.23 -6.24
C TYR A 33 -12.75 -0.22 -6.57
N THR A 34 -12.58 0.12 -7.85
CA THR A 34 -11.62 1.13 -8.30
C THR A 34 -11.92 2.49 -7.68
N GLU A 35 -13.18 2.93 -7.70
CA GLU A 35 -13.64 4.16 -7.04
C GLU A 35 -13.38 4.12 -5.53
N THR A 36 -13.70 3.01 -4.87
CA THR A 36 -13.47 2.84 -3.42
C THR A 36 -11.98 2.89 -3.08
N LEU A 37 -11.13 2.26 -3.89
CA LEU A 37 -9.68 2.28 -3.70
C LEU A 37 -9.10 3.67 -3.95
N TRP A 38 -9.57 4.38 -4.98
CA TRP A 38 -9.17 5.76 -5.24
C TRP A 38 -9.55 6.67 -4.08
N GLN A 39 -10.78 6.55 -3.58
CA GLN A 39 -11.23 7.30 -2.41
C GLN A 39 -10.33 7.02 -1.20
N LEU A 40 -10.01 5.76 -0.95
CA LEU A 40 -9.10 5.36 0.13
C LEU A 40 -7.69 5.96 -0.06
N ILE A 41 -7.16 5.98 -1.30
CA ILE A 41 -5.87 6.61 -1.61
C ILE A 41 -5.91 8.12 -1.35
N GLU A 42 -7.00 8.81 -1.72
CA GLU A 42 -7.21 10.22 -1.43
C GLU A 42 -7.27 10.49 0.08
N ASP A 43 -8.01 9.66 0.80
CA ASP A 43 -8.15 9.73 2.26
C ASP A 43 -6.79 9.54 2.94
N PHE A 44 -5.99 8.57 2.49
CA PHE A 44 -4.63 8.37 3.00
C PHE A 44 -3.73 9.56 2.67
N THR A 45 -3.77 10.05 1.43
CA THR A 45 -2.95 11.20 1.00
C THR A 45 -3.26 12.44 1.84
N THR A 46 -4.54 12.68 2.11
CA THR A 46 -5.01 13.77 2.98
C THR A 46 -4.56 13.56 4.42
N ALA A 47 -4.71 12.34 4.94
CA ALA A 47 -4.32 12.01 6.31
C ALA A 47 -2.81 12.21 6.54
N PHE A 48 -1.97 11.74 5.61
CA PHE A 48 -0.51 11.92 5.69
C PHE A 48 -0.06 13.38 5.48
N GLY A 49 -0.90 14.21 4.85
CA GLY A 49 -0.66 15.65 4.64
C GLY A 49 -1.15 16.56 5.78
N TYR A 50 -1.88 16.03 6.76
CA TYR A 50 -2.46 16.83 7.84
C TYR A 50 -1.38 17.40 8.79
N PRO A 51 -1.60 18.56 9.45
CA PRO A 51 -0.67 19.09 10.45
C PRO A 51 -0.54 18.17 11.68
N ASP A 52 -1.66 17.59 12.11
CA ASP A 52 -1.70 16.47 13.06
C ASP A 52 -2.51 15.31 12.49
N PRO A 53 -1.85 14.40 11.76
CA PRO A 53 -2.47 13.23 11.17
C PRO A 53 -3.13 12.30 12.18
N THR A 54 -2.72 12.28 13.45
CA THR A 54 -3.34 11.39 14.45
C THR A 54 -4.81 11.72 14.72
N GLN A 55 -5.25 12.94 14.39
CA GLN A 55 -6.64 13.38 14.52
C GLN A 55 -7.51 13.00 13.31
N HIS A 56 -6.91 12.54 12.21
CA HIS A 56 -7.65 12.13 11.03
C HIS A 56 -8.52 10.90 11.35
N TYR A 57 -9.73 10.81 10.78
CA TYR A 57 -10.67 9.73 11.13
C TYR A 57 -10.10 8.33 10.86
N LEU A 58 -9.20 8.20 9.88
CA LEU A 58 -8.47 6.96 9.58
C LEU A 58 -7.61 6.46 10.75
N PHE A 59 -7.12 7.36 11.61
CA PHE A 59 -6.16 7.04 12.67
C PHE A 59 -6.71 7.28 14.08
N LYS A 60 -7.69 8.17 14.24
CA LYS A 60 -8.25 8.59 15.53
C LYS A 60 -8.75 7.46 16.42
N HIS A 61 -9.20 6.35 15.81
CA HIS A 61 -9.77 5.19 16.52
C HIS A 61 -8.89 3.94 16.46
N ALA A 62 -7.68 4.04 15.87
CA ALA A 62 -6.78 2.91 15.75
C ALA A 62 -5.99 2.72 17.06
N GLN A 63 -6.22 1.61 17.76
CA GLN A 63 -5.61 1.31 19.06
C GLN A 63 -4.10 1.09 18.94
N GLU A 64 -3.64 0.66 17.76
CA GLU A 64 -2.25 0.42 17.42
C GLU A 64 -1.48 1.72 17.18
N ILE A 65 -2.17 2.84 16.94
CA ILE A 65 -1.57 4.16 16.69
C ILE A 65 -1.23 4.85 18.00
N ASN A 66 -0.07 4.51 18.54
CA ASN A 66 0.65 5.31 19.53
C ASN A 66 1.79 6.12 18.88
N GLN A 67 2.38 7.05 19.62
CA GLN A 67 3.44 7.94 19.12
C GLN A 67 4.60 7.20 18.42
N ASN A 68 5.05 6.05 18.95
CA ASN A 68 6.14 5.27 18.36
C ASN A 68 5.74 4.55 17.06
N SER A 69 4.53 3.98 17.04
CA SER A 69 3.99 3.35 15.82
C SER A 69 3.75 4.39 14.72
N TYR A 70 3.29 5.58 15.12
CA TYR A 70 3.02 6.70 14.25
C TYR A 70 4.29 7.22 13.58
N ILE A 71 5.34 7.49 14.38
CA ILE A 71 6.65 7.91 13.85
C ILE A 71 7.19 6.88 12.85
N ARG A 72 7.07 5.58 13.16
CA ARG A 72 7.50 4.52 12.24
C ARG A 72 6.71 4.56 10.93
N MET A 73 5.39 4.62 11.01
CA MET A 73 4.52 4.69 9.83
C MET A 73 4.86 5.89 8.92
N PHE A 74 5.03 7.07 9.51
CA PHE A 74 5.37 8.29 8.75
C PHE A 74 6.77 8.23 8.12
N ASN A 75 7.74 7.66 8.83
CA ASN A 75 9.07 7.43 8.27
C ASN A 75 9.01 6.44 7.09
N PHE A 76 8.23 5.35 7.21
CA PHE A 76 8.02 4.42 6.10
C PHE A 76 7.36 5.09 4.90
N TYR A 77 6.32 5.91 5.12
CA TYR A 77 5.65 6.65 4.04
C TYR A 77 6.61 7.58 3.30
N ARG A 78 7.37 8.41 4.04
CA ARG A 78 8.37 9.32 3.46
C ARG A 78 9.46 8.58 2.70
N ASN A 79 10.01 7.50 3.28
CA ASN A 79 11.03 6.69 2.61
C ASN A 79 10.49 6.05 1.33
N SER A 80 9.23 5.60 1.36
CA SER A 80 8.55 5.03 0.20
C SER A 80 8.33 6.06 -0.90
N LEU A 81 7.95 7.30 -0.57
CA LEU A 81 7.82 8.39 -1.55
C LEU A 81 9.15 8.68 -2.26
N VAL A 82 10.24 8.84 -1.51
CA VAL A 82 11.57 9.07 -2.09
C VAL A 82 11.95 7.95 -3.04
N ARG A 83 11.66 6.71 -2.64
CA ARG A 83 11.93 5.52 -3.45
C ARG A 83 11.10 5.49 -4.72
N LEU A 84 9.79 5.74 -4.64
CA LEU A 84 8.90 5.79 -5.80
C LEU A 84 9.35 6.86 -6.78
N TYR A 85 9.74 8.04 -6.28
CA TYR A 85 10.28 9.10 -7.11
C TYR A 85 11.58 8.69 -7.82
N ASN A 86 12.46 7.97 -7.14
CA ASN A 86 13.68 7.45 -7.76
C ASN A 86 13.37 6.40 -8.84
N ILE A 87 12.47 5.45 -8.57
CA ILE A 87 12.02 4.45 -9.57
C ILE A 87 11.44 5.15 -10.80
N LEU A 88 10.54 6.12 -10.59
CA LEU A 88 9.93 6.88 -11.67
C LEU A 88 10.99 7.57 -12.55
N ASN A 89 11.99 8.20 -11.94
CA ASN A 89 13.05 8.89 -12.68
C ASN A 89 14.08 7.96 -13.34
N GLU A 90 14.39 6.82 -12.74
CA GLU A 90 15.36 5.84 -13.25
C GLU A 90 14.75 4.98 -14.36
N GLU A 91 13.58 4.39 -14.10
CA GLU A 91 13.02 3.29 -14.90
C GLU A 91 12.01 3.81 -15.95
N ILE A 92 11.23 4.85 -15.62
CA ILE A 92 10.18 5.38 -16.51
C ILE A 92 10.69 6.57 -17.31
N TYR A 93 11.09 7.66 -16.64
CA TYR A 93 11.56 8.87 -17.33
C TYR A 93 13.00 8.76 -17.83
N LYS A 94 13.80 7.84 -17.27
CA LYS A 94 15.21 7.63 -17.61
C LYS A 94 16.07 8.91 -17.49
N THR A 95 15.69 9.80 -16.58
CA THR A 95 16.38 11.06 -16.29
C THR A 95 17.55 10.87 -15.32
N LYS A 96 17.61 9.74 -14.62
CA LYS A 96 18.73 9.32 -13.76
C LYS A 96 19.33 8.00 -14.25
N LYS A 97 20.63 7.80 -14.01
CA LYS A 97 21.33 6.56 -14.34
C LYS A 97 20.81 5.42 -13.46
N GLU A 98 20.45 4.32 -14.10
CA GLU A 98 19.98 3.11 -13.43
C GLU A 98 21.10 2.53 -12.54
N ILE A 99 20.85 2.43 -11.23
CA ILE A 99 21.75 1.76 -10.29
C ILE A 99 21.27 0.32 -10.16
N ALA A 100 22.17 -0.65 -10.31
CA ALA A 100 21.86 -2.06 -10.08
C ALA A 100 21.42 -2.25 -8.62
N LYS A 101 20.13 -2.56 -8.41
CA LYS A 101 19.56 -2.78 -7.07
C LYS A 101 19.73 -4.26 -6.71
N GLU A 102 20.56 -4.55 -5.71
CA GLU A 102 20.65 -5.90 -5.13
C GLU A 102 19.27 -6.38 -4.60
N ARG A 103 19.11 -7.71 -4.47
CA ARG A 103 17.88 -8.31 -3.94
C ARG A 103 17.61 -7.78 -2.53
N ARG A 104 16.45 -7.14 -2.37
CA ARG A 104 16.07 -6.36 -1.19
C ARG A 104 15.79 -7.27 0.02
N THR A 105 16.34 -6.91 1.17
CA THR A 105 15.91 -7.41 2.48
C THR A 105 14.47 -6.96 2.74
N LYS A 106 13.62 -7.87 3.26
CA LYS A 106 12.24 -7.52 3.60
C LYS A 106 12.22 -6.81 4.96
N ASP A 107 11.91 -5.51 4.97
CA ASP A 107 11.68 -4.74 6.22
C ASP A 107 10.32 -5.05 6.86
N LEU A 108 9.49 -5.87 6.21
CA LEU A 108 8.18 -6.29 6.70
C LEU A 108 8.30 -7.68 7.32
N VAL A 109 8.07 -7.74 8.63
CA VAL A 109 7.83 -9.02 9.31
C VAL A 109 6.50 -9.56 8.79
N ASN A 110 6.54 -10.76 8.23
CA ASN A 110 5.34 -11.46 7.77
C ASN A 110 4.53 -11.88 9.01
N VAL A 111 3.59 -11.03 9.43
CA VAL A 111 2.64 -11.38 10.48
C VAL A 111 1.49 -12.10 9.79
N SER A 112 1.40 -13.43 9.98
CA SER A 112 0.28 -14.18 9.42
C SER A 112 -1.04 -13.67 9.99
N ALA A 113 -2.08 -13.56 9.16
CA ALA A 113 -3.42 -13.13 9.59
C ALA A 113 -3.99 -13.98 10.75
N LYS A 114 -3.51 -15.23 10.89
CA LYS A 114 -3.80 -16.10 12.03
C LYS A 114 -3.41 -15.50 13.38
N LYS A 115 -2.34 -14.70 13.43
CA LYS A 115 -1.83 -14.13 14.69
C LYS A 115 -2.73 -13.02 15.25
N TYR A 116 -3.38 -12.25 14.37
CA TYR A 116 -4.34 -11.21 14.77
C TYR A 116 -5.68 -11.80 15.23
N LEU A 117 -6.17 -12.85 14.57
CA LEU A 117 -7.43 -13.52 14.96
C LEU A 117 -7.36 -14.24 16.32
N LEU A 118 -6.15 -14.60 16.76
CA LEU A 118 -5.91 -15.18 18.10
C LEU A 118 -5.86 -14.11 19.20
N ALA A 119 -5.44 -12.88 18.89
CA ALA A 119 -5.32 -11.78 19.87
C ALA A 119 -6.65 -11.06 20.15
N ILE A 120 -7.71 -11.33 19.37
CA ILE A 120 -9.05 -10.76 19.54
C ILE A 120 -9.97 -11.72 20.32
N LYS A 121 -9.46 -12.87 20.78
CA LYS A 121 -10.24 -13.91 21.47
C LYS A 121 -10.03 -14.02 22.98
N ASP A 122 -9.24 -13.12 23.57
CA ASP A 122 -9.07 -12.97 25.03
C ASP A 122 -9.58 -11.59 25.46
#